data_AF-A0A0F9BZS9-F1
#
_entry.id   AF-A0A0F9BZS9-F1
#
_cell.length_a   1.000
_cell.length_b   1.000
_cell.length_c   1.000
_cell.angle_alpha   90.00
_cell.angle_beta   90.00
_cell.angle_gamma   90.00
#
_symmetry.space_group_name_H-M   'P 1'
#
loop_
_entity.id
_entity.type
_entity.pdbx_description
1 polymer ?
#
loop_
_entity_poly.entity_id
_entity_poly.type
_entity_poly.pdbx_seq_one_letter_code
_entity_poly.pdbx_strand_id
1 'polypeptide(L)' 'MTDGSVVLWGRRIGAVSWDEARALGIFQYDPAFVGAGIEVAPLKMPVRDAPYE' A
#
# COMPACT_ATOMS: atom_id res chain seq x y z
N MET A 1 17.13 -3.13 -2.38
CA MET A 1 15.70 -2.86 -2.61
C MET A 1 14.91 -4.07 -2.17
N THR A 2 14.29 -3.98 -0.99
CA THR A 2 13.44 -5.04 -0.43
C THR A 2 11.99 -4.67 -0.71
N ASP A 3 11.27 -5.55 -1.41
CA ASP A 3 9.87 -5.34 -1.75
C ASP A 3 9.01 -6.46 -1.17
N GLY A 4 7.78 -6.13 -0.81
CA GLY A 4 6.79 -7.04 -0.25
C GLY A 4 5.40 -6.79 -0.80
N SER A 5 4.65 -7.86 -1.02
CA SER A 5 3.24 -7.77 -1.40
C SER A 5 2.35 -7.77 -0.16
N VAL A 6 1.29 -6.95 -0.18
CA VAL A 6 0.32 -6.87 0.92
C VAL A 6 -0.97 -7.56 0.48
N VAL A 7 -1.40 -8.53 1.27
CA VAL A 7 -2.57 -9.38 0.99
C VAL A 7 -3.59 -9.25 2.11
N LEU A 8 -4.85 -9.00 1.74
CA LEU A 8 -5.99 -8.98 2.64
C LEU A 8 -6.99 -10.06 2.18
N TRP A 9 -7.30 -11.01 3.06
CA TRP A 9 -8.25 -12.10 2.80
C TRP A 9 -7.97 -12.87 1.49
N GLY A 10 -6.70 -13.14 1.19
CA GLY A 10 -6.29 -13.85 -0.03
C GLY A 10 -6.29 -12.99 -1.30
N ARG A 11 -6.65 -11.70 -1.21
CA ARG A 11 -6.56 -10.75 -2.32
C ARG A 11 -5.40 -9.79 -2.12
N ARG A 12 -4.58 -9.58 -3.17
CA ARG A 12 -3.53 -8.55 -3.16
C ARG A 12 -4.19 -7.17 -3.12
N ILE A 13 -3.75 -6.34 -2.17
CA ILE A 13 -4.27 -4.98 -1.98
C ILE A 13 -3.24 -3.89 -2.23
N GLY A 14 -1.96 -4.24 -2.34
CA GLY A 14 -0.89 -3.29 -2.56
C GLY A 14 0.50 -3.92 -2.52
N ALA A 15 1.50 -3.06 -2.48
CA ALA A 15 2.90 -3.39 -2.31
C ALA A 15 3.55 -2.42 -1.32
N VAL A 16 4.62 -2.88 -0.67
CA VAL A 16 5.47 -2.07 0.19
C VAL A 16 6.93 -2.25 -0.21
N SER A 17 7.65 -1.15 -0.37
CA SER A 17 9.07 -1.14 -0.66
C SER A 17 9.82 -0.48 0.50
N TRP A 18 10.98 -0.99 0.87
CA TRP A 18 11.84 -0.38 1.88
C TRP A 18 12.83 0.59 1.23
N ASP A 19 12.76 1.87 1.61
CA ASP A 19 13.76 2.89 1.28
C ASP A 19 14.86 2.89 2.36
N GLU A 20 16.02 2.35 2.02
CA GLU A 20 17.17 2.27 2.92
C GLU A 20 17.80 3.63 3.24
N ALA A 21 17.70 4.60 2.33
CA ALA A 21 18.28 5.94 2.53
C ALA A 21 17.47 6.75 3.55
N ARG A 22 16.15 6.54 3.58
CA ARG A 22 15.23 7.25 4.47
C ARG A 22 14.84 6.42 5.70
N ALA A 23 15.17 5.13 5.72
CA ALA A 23 14.73 4.16 6.72
C ALA A 23 13.20 4.15 6.89
N LEU A 24 12.48 4.21 5.76
CA LEU A 24 11.02 4.26 5.71
C LEU A 24 10.45 3.19 4.77
N GLY A 25 9.26 2.72 5.10
CA GLY A 25 8.50 1.80 4.27
C GLY A 25 7.51 2.56 3.41
N ILE A 26 7.68 2.50 2.09
CA ILE A 26 6.80 3.15 1.13
C ILE A 26 5.72 2.17 0.71
N PHE A 27 4.45 2.48 0.96
CA PHE A 27 3.32 1.64 0.59
C PHE A 27 2.51 2.24 -0.57
N GLN A 28 2.04 1.39 -1.49
CA GLN A 28 1.12 1.78 -2.55
C GLN A 28 -0.03 0.78 -2.68
N TYR A 29 -1.25 1.30 -2.83
CA TYR A 29 -2.42 0.48 -3.12
C TYR A 29 -2.38 -0.10 -4.54
N ASP A 30 -2.94 -1.31 -4.70
CA ASP A 30 -3.17 -1.90 -6.01
C ASP A 30 -4.32 -1.15 -6.71
N PRO A 31 -4.15 -0.66 -7.95
CA PRO A 31 -5.20 0.08 -8.66
C PRO A 31 -6.51 -0.71 -8.81
N ALA A 32 -6.44 -2.04 -8.95
CA ALA A 32 -7.63 -2.88 -9.01
C ALA A 32 -8.31 -3.05 -7.63
N PHE A 33 -7.60 -2.74 -6.53
CA PHE A 33 -8.18 -2.69 -5.18
C PHE A 33 -8.80 -1.33 -4.86
N VAL A 34 -8.23 -0.24 -5.34
CA VAL A 34 -8.74 1.14 -5.13
C VAL A 34 -10.22 1.29 -5.53
N GLY A 35 -10.65 0.63 -6.60
CA GLY A 35 -12.05 0.65 -7.05
C GLY A 35 -13.03 -0.20 -6.22
N ALA A 36 -12.57 -0.97 -5.22
CA ALA A 36 -13.42 -1.88 -4.45
C ALA A 36 -14.23 -1.19 -3.33
N GLY A 37 -13.95 0.08 -3.03
CA GLY A 37 -14.62 0.84 -1.96
C GLY A 37 -14.23 0.41 -0.54
N ILE A 38 -13.15 -0.37 -0.39
CA ILE A 38 -12.63 -0.81 0.91
C ILE A 38 -11.39 0.02 1.24
N GLU A 39 -11.46 0.80 2.31
CA GLU A 39 -10.33 1.56 2.83
C GLU A 39 -9.78 0.84 4.06
N VAL A 40 -8.54 0.34 3.99
CA VAL A 40 -7.93 -0.44 5.10
C VAL A 40 -7.62 0.44 6.30
N ALA A 41 -7.24 1.70 6.04
CA ALA A 41 -6.91 2.66 7.08
C ALA A 41 -7.35 4.08 6.68
N PRO A 42 -8.65 4.36 6.49
CA PRO A 42 -9.13 5.63 5.93
C PRO A 42 -8.62 6.88 6.67
N LEU A 43 -8.36 6.77 7.98
CA LEU A 43 -7.86 7.88 8.79
C LEU A 43 -6.34 8.12 8.66
N LYS A 44 -5.57 7.13 8.24
CA LYS A 44 -4.10 7.18 8.16
C LYS A 44 -3.59 7.09 6.73
N MET A 45 -4.26 6.29 5.92
CA MET A 45 -3.97 5.99 4.52
C MET A 45 -5.29 5.96 3.70
N PRO A 46 -5.93 7.14 3.50
CA PRO A 46 -7.16 7.25 2.71
C PRO A 46 -6.88 7.01 1.23
N VAL A 47 -7.62 6.09 0.61
CA VAL A 47 -7.30 5.53 -0.72
C VAL A 47 -6.95 6.60 -1.74
N ARG A 48 -5.73 6.52 -2.29
CA ARG A 48 -5.19 7.43 -3.30
C ARG A 48 -4.21 6.70 -4.22
N ASP A 49 -3.95 7.29 -5.38
CA ASP A 49 -3.03 6.75 -6.39
C ASP A 49 -1.54 6.91 -5.98
N ALA A 50 -1.25 7.93 -5.16
CA ALA A 50 0.10 8.22 -4.67
C ALA A 50 0.54 7.29 -3.52
N PRO A 51 1.84 6.95 -3.44
CA PRO A 51 2.38 6.17 -2.32
C PRO A 51 2.30 6.92 -0.98
N TYR A 52 2.34 6.15 0.11
CA TYR A 52 2.50 6.64 1.49
C TYR A 52 3.91 6.33 1.98
N GLU A 53 4.43 7.20 2.83
CA GLU A 53 5.76 7.12 3.45
C GLU A 53 5.66 7.05 4.98
#